data_AF-A0A1G6IW25-F1
#
_entry.id   AF-A0A1G6IW25-F1
#
_cell.length_a   1.000
_cell.length_b   1.000
_cell.length_c   1.000
_cell.angle_alpha   90.00
_cell.angle_beta   90.00
_cell.angle_gamma   90.00
#
_symmetry.space_group_name_H-M   'P 1'
#
loop_
_entity.id
_entity.type
_entity.pdbx_description
1 polymer ?
#
loop_
_entity_poly.entity_id
_entity_poly.type
_entity_poly.pdbx_seq_one_letter_code
_entity_poly.pdbx_strand_id
1 'polypeptide(L)'
;MYFMSTWNNFFKKEARKELIGLVIGLISVLTFANVMMPEWQWLFFIAIMILSSSVYRFIMVNENFYKKQNLTDEKLRRFIVEKNAFVIFFLLVILVPVIVLSSIFNQEVISNNFIFKILTYTFIALGTENIIYIFHNKPVEGYAGGFKRNEMEDIMVGIKNVIDQIPSLVCILLFSLLFFVMELNISIYFSILYYLFGIVTFICFKKEIK
;
A
#
# COMPACT_ATOMS: atom_id res chain seq x y z
N MET A 1 2.73 14.97 -14.94
CA MET A 1 3.54 14.02 -14.14
C MET A 1 2.82 13.79 -12.82
N TYR A 2 2.07 12.70 -12.74
CA TYR A 2 1.32 12.30 -11.54
C TYR A 2 2.25 11.82 -10.43
N PHE A 3 3.40 11.21 -10.76
CA PHE A 3 4.42 10.83 -9.79
C PHE A 3 4.94 12.05 -9.01
N MET A 4 5.46 13.06 -9.71
CA MET A 4 6.00 14.27 -9.07
C MET A 4 4.92 15.08 -8.35
N SER A 5 3.70 15.11 -8.89
CA SER A 5 2.56 15.72 -8.19
C SER A 5 2.23 14.97 -6.90
N THR A 6 2.29 13.64 -6.90
CA THR A 6 2.09 12.82 -5.71
C THR A 6 3.21 13.07 -4.70
N TRP A 7 4.47 13.07 -5.15
CA TRP A 7 5.63 13.42 -4.33
C TRP A 7 5.46 14.75 -3.62
N ASN A 8 5.14 15.80 -4.36
CA ASN A 8 4.97 17.14 -3.82
C ASN A 8 3.79 17.23 -2.85
N ASN A 9 2.69 16.51 -3.11
CA ASN A 9 1.55 16.44 -2.20
C ASN A 9 1.88 15.66 -0.92
N PHE A 10 2.61 14.57 -1.05
CA PHE A 10 2.96 13.67 0.04
C PHE A 10 4.01 14.30 0.96
N PHE A 11 5.00 15.01 0.41
CA PHE A 11 6.04 15.72 1.15
C PHE A 11 5.80 17.23 1.30
N LYS A 12 4.52 17.64 1.35
CA LYS A 12 4.14 19.04 1.61
C LYS A 12 4.81 19.52 2.90
N LYS A 13 5.30 20.77 2.86
CA LYS A 13 6.15 21.34 3.92
C LYS A 13 5.50 21.33 5.30
N GLU A 14 4.17 21.48 5.35
CA GLU A 14 3.36 21.52 6.58
C GLU A 14 3.23 20.13 7.24
N ALA A 15 3.01 19.06 6.46
CA ALA A 15 2.86 17.69 6.98
C ALA A 15 4.17 16.88 7.02
N ARG A 16 5.28 17.44 6.51
CA ARG A 16 6.56 16.72 6.35
C ARG A 16 7.09 16.15 7.67
N LYS A 17 6.98 16.89 8.78
CA LYS A 17 7.49 16.43 10.08
C LYS A 17 6.73 15.21 10.59
N GLU A 18 5.40 15.25 10.51
CA GLU A 18 4.52 14.14 10.91
C GLU A 18 4.79 12.90 10.05
N LEU A 19 4.94 13.09 8.73
CA LEU A 19 5.26 12.00 7.82
C LEU A 19 6.62 11.37 8.13
N ILE A 20 7.66 12.17 8.36
CA ILE A 20 8.99 11.65 8.72
C ILE A 20 8.90 10.86 10.04
N GLY A 21 8.18 11.39 11.03
CA GLY A 21 7.94 10.70 12.30
C GLY A 21 7.22 9.35 12.10
N LEU A 22 6.20 9.32 11.25
CA LEU A 22 5.48 8.09 10.89
C LEU A 22 6.41 7.06 10.22
N VAL A 23 7.21 7.49 9.23
CA VAL A 23 8.15 6.61 8.53
C VAL A 23 9.19 6.02 9.50
N ILE A 24 9.79 6.85 10.35
CA ILE A 24 10.76 6.40 11.36
C ILE A 24 10.10 5.45 12.36
N GLY A 25 8.87 5.75 12.81
CA GLY A 25 8.10 4.90 13.71
C GLY A 25 7.79 3.53 13.09
N LEU A 26 7.33 3.50 11.83
CA LEU A 26 7.05 2.25 11.10
C LEU A 26 8.32 1.41 10.92
N ILE A 27 9.43 2.02 10.51
CA ILE A 27 10.72 1.32 10.38
C ILE A 27 11.12 0.70 11.72
N SER A 28 10.99 1.46 12.82
CA SER A 28 11.35 0.99 14.15
C SER A 28 10.47 -0.20 14.57
N VAL A 29 9.14 -0.06 14.52
CA VAL A 29 8.20 -1.12 14.92
C VAL A 29 8.38 -2.38 14.09
N LEU A 30 8.52 -2.26 12.77
CA LEU A 30 8.72 -3.41 11.89
C LEU A 30 10.06 -4.11 12.14
N THR A 31 11.12 -3.35 12.39
CA THR A 31 12.44 -3.90 12.75
C THR A 31 12.35 -4.68 14.07
N PHE A 32 11.76 -4.06 15.11
CA PHE A 32 11.58 -4.73 16.40
C PHE A 32 10.70 -5.97 16.31
N ALA A 33 9.58 -5.90 15.59
CA ALA A 33 8.70 -7.05 15.39
C ALA A 33 9.44 -8.22 14.73
N ASN A 34 10.24 -7.94 13.69
CA ASN A 34 11.00 -8.98 12.99
C ASN A 34 12.12 -9.59 13.86
N VAL A 35 12.81 -8.78 14.66
CA VAL A 35 13.94 -9.22 15.49
C VAL A 35 13.48 -9.92 16.77
N MET A 36 12.49 -9.36 17.46
CA MET A 36 12.09 -9.80 18.81
C MET A 36 11.01 -10.90 18.79
N MET A 37 10.33 -11.13 17.66
CA MET A 37 9.25 -12.11 17.55
C MET A 37 9.51 -13.15 16.45
N PRO A 38 10.62 -13.91 16.50
CA PRO A 38 10.99 -14.86 15.44
C PRO A 38 9.95 -15.98 15.25
N GLU A 39 9.34 -16.47 16.33
CA GLU A 39 8.27 -17.48 16.30
C GLU A 39 6.97 -16.95 15.65
N TRP A 40 6.81 -15.62 15.56
CA TRP A 40 5.60 -14.96 15.05
C TRP A 40 5.87 -14.19 13.76
N GLN A 41 6.86 -14.61 12.97
CA GLN A 41 7.20 -13.99 11.68
C GLN A 41 6.01 -13.85 10.72
N TRP A 42 5.01 -14.72 10.82
CA TRP A 42 3.77 -14.60 10.05
C TRP A 42 3.04 -13.27 10.31
N LEU A 43 3.05 -12.75 11.55
CA LEU A 43 2.49 -11.43 11.88
C LEU A 43 3.24 -10.29 11.19
N PHE A 44 4.57 -10.39 11.07
CA PHE A 44 5.37 -9.41 10.35
C PHE A 44 4.93 -9.34 8.88
N PHE A 45 4.77 -10.49 8.23
CA PHE A 45 4.30 -10.54 6.84
C PHE A 45 2.87 -10.02 6.66
N ILE A 46 1.97 -10.31 7.61
CA ILE A 46 0.62 -9.72 7.62
C ILE A 46 0.70 -8.19 7.75
N ALA A 47 1.55 -7.68 8.64
CA ALA A 47 1.76 -6.25 8.79
C ALA A 47 2.28 -5.60 7.50
N ILE A 48 3.16 -6.29 6.75
CA ILE A 48 3.61 -5.83 5.42
C ILE A 48 2.48 -5.81 4.41
N MET A 49 1.60 -6.82 4.38
CA MET A 49 0.43 -6.81 3.50
C MET A 49 -0.53 -5.65 3.83
N ILE A 50 -0.81 -5.42 5.11
CA ILE A 50 -1.65 -4.31 5.59
C ILE A 50 -1.02 -2.96 5.26
N LEU A 51 0.29 -2.81 5.46
CA LEU A 51 1.03 -1.59 5.11
C LEU A 51 0.96 -1.32 3.61
N SER A 52 1.21 -2.35 2.79
CA SER A 52 1.18 -2.25 1.32
C SER A 52 -0.20 -1.79 0.83
N SER A 53 -1.27 -2.38 1.37
CA SER A 53 -2.65 -2.02 1.08
C SER A 53 -2.99 -0.59 1.51
N SER A 54 -2.63 -0.22 2.74
CA SER A 54 -2.89 1.11 3.30
C SER A 54 -2.18 2.21 2.50
N VAL A 55 -0.91 2.00 2.17
CA VAL A 55 -0.09 2.92 1.36
C VAL A 55 -0.70 3.06 -0.04
N TYR A 56 -1.07 1.95 -0.68
CA TYR A 56 -1.72 1.98 -1.99
C TYR A 56 -2.97 2.86 -1.98
N ARG A 57 -3.89 2.61 -1.04
CA ARG A 57 -5.14 3.35 -0.92
C ARG A 57 -4.91 4.83 -0.68
N PHE A 58 -4.03 5.16 0.26
CA PHE A 58 -3.70 6.55 0.57
C PHE A 58 -3.15 7.29 -0.67
N ILE A 59 -2.29 6.66 -1.46
CA ILE A 59 -1.70 7.27 -2.67
C ILE A 59 -2.71 7.35 -3.81
N MET A 60 -3.58 6.36 -3.95
CA MET A 60 -4.56 6.26 -5.05
C MET A 60 -5.76 7.18 -4.85
N VAL A 61 -6.10 7.51 -3.60
CA VAL A 61 -7.08 8.54 -3.27
C VAL A 61 -6.51 9.90 -3.64
N ASN A 62 -6.86 10.38 -4.85
CA ASN A 62 -6.53 11.72 -5.31
C ASN A 62 -7.81 12.41 -5.79
N GLU A 63 -8.34 13.31 -4.96
CA GLU A 63 -9.54 14.10 -5.28
C GLU A 63 -9.44 14.84 -6.63
N ASN A 64 -8.24 15.33 -6.99
CA ASN A 64 -8.05 16.08 -8.24
C ASN A 64 -8.21 15.19 -9.48
N PHE A 65 -8.01 13.88 -9.34
CA PHE A 65 -8.25 12.91 -10.40
C PHE A 65 -9.74 12.62 -10.56
N TYR A 66 -10.46 12.55 -9.44
CA TYR A 66 -11.90 12.26 -9.42
C TYR A 66 -12.78 13.45 -9.81
N LYS A 67 -12.42 14.67 -9.38
CA LYS A 67 -13.17 15.90 -9.70
C LYS A 67 -13.02 16.32 -11.17
N LYS A 68 -12.08 15.74 -11.94
CA LYS A 68 -11.89 15.98 -13.38
C LYS A 68 -12.23 14.73 -14.19
N GLN A 69 -13.53 14.42 -14.30
CA GLN A 69 -14.08 13.23 -14.99
C GLN A 69 -13.78 13.10 -16.50
N ASN A 70 -12.99 13.99 -17.13
CA ASN A 70 -12.63 13.88 -18.54
C ASN A 70 -11.14 13.61 -18.76
N LEU A 71 -10.66 12.46 -18.26
CA LEU A 71 -9.31 11.98 -18.54
C LEU A 71 -9.32 11.11 -19.80
N THR A 72 -8.53 11.52 -20.80
CA THR A 72 -8.23 10.69 -21.98
C THR A 72 -7.62 9.35 -21.56
N ASP A 73 -7.85 8.27 -22.31
CA ASP A 73 -7.37 6.91 -22.01
C ASP A 73 -5.86 6.87 -21.71
N GLU A 74 -5.06 7.68 -22.40
CA GLU A 74 -3.63 7.79 -22.13
C GLU A 74 -3.29 8.39 -20.75
N LYS A 75 -4.05 9.39 -20.30
CA LYS A 75 -3.85 10.02 -18.99
C LYS A 75 -4.27 9.09 -17.86
N LEU A 76 -5.33 8.30 -18.06
CA LEU A 76 -5.76 7.25 -17.11
C LEU A 76 -4.66 6.19 -16.95
N ARG A 77 -4.13 5.67 -18.06
CA ARG A 77 -3.03 4.68 -18.03
C ARG A 77 -1.80 5.22 -17.32
N ARG A 78 -1.34 6.43 -17.69
CA ARG A 78 -0.20 7.08 -17.04
C ARG A 78 -0.45 7.29 -15.54
N PHE A 79 -1.66 7.72 -15.16
CA PHE A 79 -2.02 7.86 -13.75
C PHE A 79 -1.88 6.55 -12.97
N ILE A 80 -2.50 5.47 -13.45
CA ILE A 80 -2.48 4.16 -12.76
C ILE A 80 -1.06 3.64 -12.62
N VAL A 81 -0.26 3.70 -13.69
CA VAL A 81 1.13 3.21 -13.70
C VAL A 81 2.01 4.08 -12.79
N GLU A 82 1.97 5.41 -12.92
CA GLU A 82 2.80 6.31 -12.12
C GLU A 82 2.47 6.23 -10.62
N LYS A 83 1.20 6.03 -10.26
CA LYS A 83 0.78 5.87 -8.87
C LYS A 83 1.23 4.52 -8.29
N ASN A 84 1.04 3.43 -9.03
CA ASN A 84 1.55 2.11 -8.63
C ASN A 84 3.07 2.13 -8.44
N ALA A 85 3.80 2.77 -9.36
CA ALA A 85 5.25 2.94 -9.23
C ALA A 85 5.63 3.75 -7.97
N PHE A 86 4.87 4.79 -7.65
CA PHE A 86 5.08 5.57 -6.42
C PHE A 86 4.82 4.73 -5.15
N VAL A 87 3.78 3.88 -5.15
CA VAL A 87 3.49 2.96 -4.03
C VAL A 87 4.66 2.01 -3.79
N ILE A 88 5.17 1.36 -4.84
CA ILE A 88 6.33 0.47 -4.73
C ILE A 88 7.55 1.24 -4.21
N PHE A 89 7.84 2.40 -4.79
CA PHE A 89 8.95 3.24 -4.36
C PHE A 89 8.83 3.59 -2.87
N PHE A 90 7.64 4.00 -2.42
CA PHE A 90 7.41 4.38 -1.03
C PHE A 90 7.58 3.20 -0.07
N LEU A 91 7.09 2.01 -0.46
CA LEU A 91 7.30 0.79 0.32
C LEU A 91 8.78 0.42 0.42
N LEU A 92 9.56 0.59 -0.65
CA LEU A 92 11.01 0.35 -0.62
C LEU A 92 11.73 1.28 0.36
N VAL A 93 11.32 2.55 0.45
CA VAL A 93 11.87 3.51 1.43
C VAL A 93 11.67 3.03 2.87
N ILE A 94 10.63 2.25 3.16
CA ILE A 94 10.38 1.68 4.49
C ILE A 94 11.08 0.31 4.64
N LEU A 95 10.90 -0.58 3.66
CA LEU A 95 11.35 -1.97 3.76
C LEU A 95 12.86 -2.13 3.69
N VAL A 96 13.56 -1.33 2.88
CA VAL A 96 15.02 -1.42 2.76
C VAL A 96 15.70 -1.12 4.11
N PRO A 97 15.39 0.00 4.81
CA PRO A 97 15.89 0.23 6.16
C PRO A 97 15.50 -0.86 7.15
N VAL A 98 14.26 -1.38 7.10
CA VAL A 98 13.84 -2.48 7.99
C VAL A 98 14.70 -3.72 7.81
N ILE A 99 14.97 -4.13 6.57
CA ILE A 99 15.83 -5.27 6.25
C ILE A 99 17.26 -5.03 6.73
N VAL A 100 17.83 -3.86 6.41
CA VAL A 100 19.21 -3.50 6.81
C VAL A 100 19.35 -3.47 8.32
N LEU A 101 18.45 -2.81 9.05
CA LEU A 101 18.52 -2.72 10.50
C LEU A 101 18.26 -4.08 11.16
N SER A 102 17.29 -4.85 10.68
CA SER A 102 17.02 -6.20 11.20
C SER A 102 18.23 -7.13 10.99
N SER A 103 18.96 -6.96 9.89
CA SER A 103 20.12 -7.80 9.57
C SER A 103 21.31 -7.65 10.53
N ILE A 104 21.38 -6.51 11.25
CA ILE A 104 22.38 -6.29 12.31
C ILE A 104 22.18 -7.32 13.44
N PHE A 105 20.94 -7.72 13.69
CA PHE A 105 20.58 -8.64 14.77
C PHE A 105 20.33 -10.07 14.28
N ASN A 106 19.82 -10.25 13.06
CA ASN A 106 19.55 -11.56 12.46
C ASN A 106 19.93 -11.59 10.97
N GLN A 107 21.01 -12.30 10.64
CA GLN A 107 21.51 -12.41 9.26
C GLN A 107 20.57 -13.18 8.31
N GLU A 108 19.66 -14.03 8.83
CA GLU A 108 18.69 -14.76 8.00
C GLU A 108 17.73 -13.82 7.24
N VAL A 109 17.60 -12.58 7.71
CA VAL A 109 16.76 -11.54 7.09
C VAL A 109 17.28 -11.10 5.71
N ILE A 110 18.59 -11.24 5.45
CA ILE A 110 19.17 -10.98 4.12
C ILE A 110 19.01 -12.20 3.19
N SER A 111 18.52 -13.33 3.69
CA SER A 111 18.34 -14.51 2.85
C SER A 111 17.38 -14.23 1.68
N ASN A 112 17.70 -14.78 0.51
CA ASN A 112 16.86 -14.67 -0.68
C ASN A 112 15.43 -15.15 -0.40
N ASN A 113 15.26 -16.18 0.44
CA ASN A 113 13.95 -16.71 0.81
C ASN A 113 13.11 -15.66 1.56
N PHE A 114 13.69 -14.99 2.56
CA PHE A 114 12.99 -13.96 3.32
C PHE A 114 12.61 -12.76 2.44
N ILE A 115 13.55 -12.27 1.63
CA ILE A 115 13.31 -11.16 0.70
C ILE A 115 12.23 -11.53 -0.32
N PHE A 116 12.29 -12.73 -0.91
CA PHE A 116 11.28 -13.18 -1.86
C PHE A 116 9.89 -13.33 -1.22
N LYS A 117 9.80 -13.78 0.04
CA LYS A 117 8.51 -13.80 0.76
C LYS A 117 7.93 -12.40 0.95
N ILE A 118 8.74 -11.43 1.38
CA ILE A 118 8.30 -10.02 1.49
C ILE A 118 7.75 -9.55 0.15
N LEU A 119 8.53 -9.71 -0.92
CA LEU A 119 8.14 -9.24 -2.25
C LEU A 119 6.88 -9.95 -2.76
N THR A 120 6.78 -11.27 -2.58
CA THR A 120 5.61 -12.06 -2.98
C THR A 120 4.34 -11.55 -2.30
N TYR A 121 4.37 -11.36 -0.99
CA TYR A 121 3.18 -10.91 -0.26
C TYR A 121 2.83 -9.46 -0.57
N THR A 122 3.82 -8.59 -0.77
CA THR A 122 3.60 -7.22 -1.24
C THR A 122 2.93 -7.20 -2.62
N PHE A 123 3.42 -7.98 -3.60
CA PHE A 123 2.84 -8.00 -4.94
C PHE A 123 1.41 -8.58 -4.95
N ILE A 124 1.12 -9.59 -4.13
CA ILE A 124 -0.23 -10.12 -3.99
C ILE A 124 -1.17 -9.08 -3.36
N ALA A 125 -0.74 -8.40 -2.30
CA ALA A 125 -1.54 -7.34 -1.69
C ALA A 125 -1.83 -6.22 -2.71
N LEU A 126 -0.82 -5.72 -3.41
CA LEU A 126 -0.98 -4.64 -4.40
C LEU A 126 -1.81 -5.06 -5.62
N GLY A 127 -1.67 -6.31 -6.11
CA GLY A 127 -2.47 -6.82 -7.21
C GLY A 127 -3.95 -6.85 -6.85
N THR A 128 -4.23 -7.28 -5.63
CA THR A 128 -5.59 -7.32 -5.06
C THR A 128 -6.16 -5.92 -4.87
N GLU A 129 -5.37 -4.96 -4.38
CA GLU A 129 -5.81 -3.58 -4.28
C GLU A 129 -6.20 -2.98 -5.63
N ASN A 130 -5.43 -3.25 -6.69
CA ASN A 130 -5.78 -2.77 -8.03
C ASN A 130 -7.17 -3.30 -8.47
N ILE A 131 -7.49 -4.55 -8.15
CA ILE A 131 -8.81 -5.15 -8.45
C ILE A 131 -9.90 -4.55 -7.56
N ILE A 132 -9.69 -4.48 -6.25
CA ILE A 132 -10.66 -3.92 -5.29
C ILE A 132 -11.01 -2.48 -5.65
N TYR A 133 -10.02 -1.69 -6.04
CA TYR A 133 -10.20 -0.28 -6.38
C TYR A 133 -11.11 -0.06 -7.60
N ILE A 134 -11.29 -1.06 -8.49
CA ILE A 134 -12.27 -1.00 -9.59
C ILE A 134 -13.69 -0.82 -9.02
N PHE A 135 -14.03 -1.62 -8.01
CA PHE A 135 -15.39 -1.71 -7.47
C PHE A 135 -15.62 -0.75 -6.30
N HIS A 136 -14.61 -0.55 -5.44
CA HIS A 136 -14.70 0.31 -4.26
C HIS A 136 -14.12 1.70 -4.52
N ASN A 137 -14.51 2.25 -5.67
CA ASN A 137 -14.00 3.46 -6.33
C ASN A 137 -14.42 4.76 -5.61
N LYS A 138 -14.35 4.85 -4.29
CA LYS A 138 -14.66 6.09 -3.59
C LYS A 138 -13.37 6.80 -3.20
N PRO A 139 -13.01 7.93 -3.85
CA PRO A 139 -12.03 8.82 -3.26
C PRO A 139 -12.64 9.29 -1.94
N VAL A 140 -11.97 9.01 -0.85
CA VAL A 140 -12.34 9.64 0.41
C VAL A 140 -11.70 11.02 0.41
N GLU A 141 -12.45 12.02 0.84
CA GLU A 141 -11.93 13.39 0.87
C GLU A 141 -10.67 13.43 1.75
N GLY A 142 -9.61 14.05 1.23
CA GLY A 142 -8.35 14.18 1.93
C GLY A 142 -8.50 15.12 3.11
N TYR A 143 -7.87 14.79 4.24
CA TYR A 143 -7.87 15.60 5.45
C TYR A 143 -7.60 17.08 5.13
N ALA A 144 -8.55 17.94 5.49
CA ALA A 144 -8.37 19.39 5.40
C ALA A 144 -7.36 19.82 6.47
N GLY A 145 -6.11 20.05 6.07
CA GLY A 145 -5.10 20.62 6.97
C GLY A 145 -5.35 22.11 7.25
N GLY A 146 -5.21 22.53 8.52
CA GLY A 146 -5.17 23.94 8.92
C GLY A 146 -6.06 24.31 10.12
N PHE A 147 -6.17 25.61 10.39
CA PHE A 147 -6.91 26.22 11.52
C PHE A 147 -8.45 26.05 11.48
N LYS A 148 -8.99 25.32 10.49
CA LYS A 148 -10.41 24.97 10.34
C LYS A 148 -10.64 23.46 10.44
N ARG A 149 -9.86 22.80 11.29
CA ARG A 149 -10.00 21.36 11.53
C ARG A 149 -11.24 21.11 12.37
N ASN A 150 -12.25 20.45 11.80
CA ASN A 150 -13.43 20.01 12.53
C ASN A 150 -13.20 18.56 12.97
N GLU A 151 -12.96 18.35 14.26
CA GLU A 151 -12.64 17.04 14.83
C GLU A 151 -13.71 15.99 14.52
N MET A 152 -14.99 16.38 14.50
CA MET A 152 -16.10 15.48 14.18
C MET A 152 -16.11 15.04 12.71
N GLU A 153 -15.81 15.96 11.79
CA GLU A 153 -15.69 15.63 10.36
C GLU A 153 -14.48 14.72 10.11
N ASP A 154 -13.36 14.98 10.78
CA ASP A 154 -12.16 14.13 10.70
C ASP A 154 -12.42 12.71 11.21
N ILE A 155 -13.16 12.56 12.31
CA ILE A 155 -13.56 11.25 12.84
C ILE A 155 -14.49 10.53 11.85
N MET A 156 -15.49 11.21 11.31
CA MET A 156 -16.41 10.63 10.32
C MET A 156 -15.68 10.18 9.04
N VAL A 157 -14.75 11.00 8.54
CA VAL A 157 -13.89 10.66 7.40
C VAL A 157 -12.99 9.48 7.73
N GLY A 158 -12.42 9.45 8.94
CA GLY A 158 -11.63 8.31 9.45
C GLY A 158 -12.41 7.00 9.49
N ILE A 159 -13.63 7.01 10.05
CA ILE A 159 -14.49 5.82 10.10
C ILE A 159 -14.86 5.35 8.70
N LYS A 160 -15.22 6.28 7.80
CA LYS A 160 -15.53 5.95 6.41
C LYS A 160 -14.33 5.32 5.70
N ASN A 161 -13.13 5.84 5.90
CA ASN A 161 -11.89 5.25 5.41
C ASN A 161 -11.68 3.81 5.90
N VAL A 162 -11.94 3.54 7.18
CA VAL A 162 -11.83 2.18 7.76
C VAL A 162 -12.86 1.24 7.15
N ILE A 163 -14.11 1.68 6.99
CA ILE A 163 -15.16 0.88 6.34
C ILE A 163 -14.77 0.56 4.89
N ASP A 164 -14.26 1.55 4.16
CA ASP A 164 -13.81 1.35 2.79
C ASP A 164 -12.62 0.37 2.71
N GLN A 165 -11.84 0.18 3.80
CA GLN A 165 -10.73 -0.80 3.91
C GLN A 165 -11.17 -2.23 4.15
N ILE A 166 -12.42 -2.48 4.54
CA ILE A 166 -12.93 -3.83 4.85
C ILE A 166 -12.65 -4.85 3.73
N PRO A 167 -12.91 -4.59 2.43
CA PRO A 167 -12.64 -5.56 1.37
C PRO A 167 -11.17 -6.00 1.33
N SER A 168 -10.25 -5.05 1.55
CA SER A 168 -8.82 -5.33 1.58
C SER A 168 -8.42 -6.17 2.78
N LEU A 169 -8.95 -5.85 3.96
CA LEU A 169 -8.69 -6.62 5.18
C LEU A 169 -9.23 -8.05 5.05
N VAL A 170 -10.40 -8.24 4.43
CA VAL A 170 -10.95 -9.58 4.16
C VAL A 170 -10.03 -10.36 3.23
N CYS A 171 -9.53 -9.76 2.13
CA CYS A 171 -8.58 -10.44 1.25
C CYS A 171 -7.26 -10.77 1.96
N ILE A 172 -6.72 -9.85 2.77
CA ILE A 172 -5.51 -10.09 3.55
C ILE A 172 -5.71 -11.24 4.53
N LEU A 173 -6.87 -11.32 5.19
CA LEU A 173 -7.22 -12.45 6.07
C LEU A 173 -7.23 -13.77 5.29
N LEU A 174 -7.87 -13.81 4.12
CA LEU A 174 -7.91 -14.98 3.26
C LEU A 174 -6.51 -15.40 2.81
N PHE A 175 -5.66 -14.46 2.39
CA PHE A 175 -4.27 -14.75 2.05
C PHE A 175 -3.46 -15.24 3.24
N SER A 176 -3.71 -14.70 4.42
CA SER A 176 -3.05 -15.16 5.65
C SER A 176 -3.39 -16.61 5.97
N LEU A 177 -4.66 -17.00 5.82
CA LEU A 177 -5.08 -18.40 5.95
C LEU A 177 -4.41 -19.28 4.88
N LEU A 178 -4.41 -18.85 3.62
CA LEU A 178 -3.79 -19.61 2.54
C LEU A 178 -2.28 -19.80 2.74
N PHE A 179 -1.54 -18.75 3.09
CA PHE A 179 -0.07 -18.82 3.17
C PHE A 179 0.46 -19.41 4.47
N PHE A 180 -0.20 -19.14 5.60
CA PHE A 180 0.33 -19.51 6.92
C PHE A 180 -0.40 -20.67 7.59
N VAL A 181 -1.67 -20.95 7.23
CA VAL A 181 -2.41 -22.10 7.77
C VAL A 181 -2.43 -23.26 6.79
N MET A 182 -2.65 -22.99 5.50
CA MET A 182 -2.64 -24.00 4.44
C MET A 182 -1.27 -24.18 3.78
N GLU A 183 -0.27 -23.40 4.21
CA GLU A 183 1.12 -23.48 3.73
C GLU A 183 1.27 -23.34 2.21
N LEU A 184 0.37 -22.58 1.56
CA LEU A 184 0.45 -22.35 0.13
C LEU A 184 1.67 -21.51 -0.21
N ASN A 185 2.66 -22.13 -0.85
CA ASN A 185 3.89 -21.47 -1.28
C ASN A 185 3.74 -20.92 -2.70
N ILE A 186 3.55 -19.60 -2.81
CA ILE A 186 3.46 -18.91 -4.10
C ILE A 186 4.83 -18.42 -4.55
N SER A 187 5.19 -18.72 -5.80
CA SER A 187 6.43 -18.23 -6.39
C SER A 187 6.39 -16.72 -6.63
N ILE A 188 7.55 -16.07 -6.54
CA ILE A 188 7.70 -14.64 -6.83
C ILE A 188 7.27 -14.30 -8.28
N TYR A 189 7.47 -15.21 -9.22
CA TYR A 189 7.04 -15.01 -10.61
C TYR A 189 5.52 -14.93 -10.71
N PHE A 190 4.79 -15.81 -10.02
CA PHE A 190 3.34 -15.80 -10.03
C PHE A 190 2.77 -14.54 -9.36
N SER A 191 3.37 -14.08 -8.26
CA SER A 191 2.93 -12.85 -7.60
C SER A 191 3.16 -11.60 -8.44
N ILE A 192 4.29 -11.51 -9.17
CA ILE A 192 4.54 -10.45 -10.15
C ILE A 192 3.49 -10.48 -11.27
N LEU A 193 3.20 -11.66 -11.84
CA LEU A 193 2.18 -11.80 -12.88
C LEU A 193 0.79 -11.41 -12.37
N TYR A 194 0.42 -11.82 -11.15
CA TYR A 194 -0.83 -11.45 -10.51
C TYR A 194 -0.93 -9.93 -10.29
N TYR A 195 0.16 -9.29 -9.85
CA TYR A 195 0.22 -7.84 -9.71
C TYR A 195 0.01 -7.11 -11.05
N LEU A 196 0.71 -7.54 -12.10
CA LEU A 196 0.56 -6.98 -13.45
C LEU A 196 -0.86 -7.19 -13.99
N PHE A 197 -1.44 -8.38 -13.76
CA PHE A 197 -2.82 -8.67 -14.11
C PHE A 197 -3.80 -7.73 -13.41
N GLY A 198 -3.58 -7.44 -12.12
CA GLY A 198 -4.37 -6.45 -11.37
C GLY A 198 -4.31 -5.06 -12.00
N ILE A 199 -3.12 -4.57 -12.36
CA ILE A 199 -2.94 -3.27 -13.05
C ILE A 199 -3.69 -3.26 -14.39
N VAL A 200 -3.51 -4.29 -15.22
CA VAL A 200 -4.14 -4.38 -16.55
C VAL A 200 -5.65 -4.39 -16.41
N THR A 201 -6.18 -5.22 -15.50
CA THR A 201 -7.61 -5.29 -15.21
C THR A 201 -8.15 -3.94 -14.80
N PHE A 202 -7.43 -3.21 -13.93
CA PHE A 202 -7.84 -1.89 -13.50
C PHE A 202 -7.88 -0.86 -14.64
N ILE A 203 -6.89 -0.89 -15.54
CA ILE A 203 -6.88 -0.04 -16.74
C ILE A 203 -8.07 -0.36 -17.65
N CYS A 204 -8.35 -1.65 -17.90
CA CYS A 204 -9.42 -2.09 -18.79
C CYS A 204 -10.81 -1.74 -18.26
N PHE A 205 -11.12 -2.11 -17.01
CA PHE A 205 -12.46 -1.90 -16.45
C PHE A 205 -12.76 -0.44 -16.13
N LYS A 206 -11.76 0.36 -15.71
CA LYS A 206 -12.01 1.79 -15.47
C LYS A 206 -12.27 2.57 -16.76
N LYS A 207 -11.92 2.03 -17.92
CA LYS A 207 -12.28 2.59 -19.23
C LYS A 207 -13.78 2.43 -19.54
N GLU A 208 -14.41 1.39 -19.01
CA GLU A 208 -15.81 1.03 -19.30
C GLU A 208 -16.81 1.75 -18.37
N ILE A 209 -16.38 2.20 -17.19
CA ILE A 209 -17.21 2.97 -16.23
C ILE A 209 -17.22 4.47 -16.61
N LYS A 210 -17.33 4.81 -17.90
CA LYS A 210 -17.52 6.18 -18.38
C LYS A 210 -18.98 6.59 -18.29
#